data_AF-A0AAN8FXW8-F1
#
_entry.id   AF-A0AAN8FXW8-F1
#
_cell.length_a   1.000
_cell.length_b   1.000
_cell.length_c   1.000
_cell.angle_alpha   90.00
_cell.angle_beta   90.00
_cell.angle_gamma   90.00
#
_symmetry.space_group_name_H-M   'P 1'
#
loop_
_entity.id
_entity.type
_entity.pdbx_description
1 polymer ?
#
loop_
_entity_poly.entity_id
_entity_poly.type
_entity_poly.pdbx_seq_one_letter_code
_entity_poly.pdbx_strand_id
1 'polypeptide(L)'
;MLWFTILYGVLSYAITTNAQGICDNAPTPALRITCQQITNWDANTRTVRPTTRTLVAAPGAAGISPLGVDISSVASSTTPSTVYDCLDIACICLFFGGTGGSSCTLPNGQTLRKAIRKEFRVMTDDERQNYITAMWTIKGNGDYDDIARIHSQFITSPGAHSGPAFLPWHREFIK
;
A
#
# COMPACT_ATOMS: atom_id res chain seq x y z
N MET A 1 -47.68 -22.05 -22.43
CA MET A 1 -46.34 -22.48 -21.95
C MET A 1 -45.30 -21.35 -22.04
N LEU A 2 -45.65 -20.11 -21.67
CA LEU A 2 -44.73 -18.96 -21.72
C LEU A 2 -44.80 -18.07 -20.45
N TRP A 3 -45.52 -18.54 -19.42
CA TRP A 3 -45.72 -17.81 -18.16
C TRP A 3 -44.94 -18.44 -16.98
N PHE A 4 -44.45 -19.67 -17.12
CA PHE A 4 -43.65 -20.34 -16.09
C PHE A 4 -42.14 -20.03 -16.17
N THR A 5 -41.66 -19.50 -17.30
CA THR A 5 -40.25 -19.14 -17.49
C THR A 5 -39.90 -17.73 -17.00
N ILE A 6 -40.89 -16.84 -16.83
CA ILE A 6 -40.64 -15.49 -16.31
C ILE A 6 -40.47 -15.50 -14.78
N LEU A 7 -41.14 -16.42 -14.07
CA LEU A 7 -41.04 -16.48 -12.60
C LEU A 7 -39.70 -17.02 -12.09
N TYR A 8 -39.01 -17.84 -12.90
CA TYR A 8 -37.66 -18.33 -12.58
C TYR A 8 -36.56 -17.29 -12.86
N GLY A 9 -36.83 -16.27 -13.66
CA GLY A 9 -35.86 -15.20 -13.98
C GLY A 9 -35.79 -14.08 -12.94
N VAL A 10 -36.82 -13.95 -12.09
CA VAL A 10 -36.90 -12.89 -11.06
C VAL A 10 -36.46 -13.40 -9.67
N LEU A 11 -36.30 -14.73 -9.51
CA LEU A 11 -35.74 -15.33 -8.30
C LEU A 11 -34.19 -15.35 -8.29
N SER A 12 -33.55 -14.65 -9.22
CA SER A 12 -32.17 -14.17 -9.04
C SER A 12 -32.20 -12.93 -8.13
N TYR A 13 -32.88 -13.05 -6.99
CA TYR A 13 -32.75 -12.09 -5.91
C TYR A 13 -31.26 -11.97 -5.65
N ALA A 14 -30.78 -10.72 -5.65
CA ALA A 14 -29.45 -10.39 -5.21
C ALA A 14 -29.19 -11.10 -3.87
N ILE A 15 -28.53 -12.26 -3.93
CA ILE A 15 -27.87 -12.82 -2.76
C ILE A 15 -26.73 -11.85 -2.55
N THR A 16 -27.02 -10.79 -1.80
CA THR A 16 -25.99 -10.08 -1.09
C THR A 16 -25.41 -11.14 -0.16
N THR A 17 -24.34 -11.79 -0.61
CA THR A 17 -23.51 -12.60 0.28
C THR A 17 -22.93 -11.59 1.27
N ASN A 18 -23.67 -11.32 2.35
CA ASN A 18 -23.08 -10.81 3.56
C ASN A 18 -22.12 -11.91 3.98
N ALA A 19 -20.84 -11.74 3.64
CA ALA A 19 -19.75 -12.47 4.26
C ALA A 19 -19.66 -12.01 5.74
N GLN A 20 -20.74 -12.14 6.50
CA GLN A 20 -20.73 -11.97 7.93
C GLN A 20 -20.25 -13.29 8.50
N GLY A 21 -19.06 -13.23 9.11
CA GLY A 21 -18.36 -14.36 9.70
C GLY A 21 -19.19 -15.03 10.78
N ILE A 22 -19.90 -16.10 10.44
CA ILE A 22 -20.46 -17.04 11.41
C ILE A 22 -19.30 -17.89 11.93
N CYS A 23 -18.45 -17.28 12.76
CA CYS A 23 -17.24 -17.90 13.28
C CYS A 23 -17.51 -18.95 14.35
N ASP A 24 -18.69 -18.92 14.98
CA ASP A 24 -19.06 -19.84 16.06
C ASP A 24 -19.11 -21.31 15.60
N ASN A 25 -19.43 -21.54 14.33
CA ASN A 25 -19.49 -22.87 13.73
C ASN A 25 -18.12 -23.39 13.25
N ALA A 26 -17.03 -22.66 13.49
CA ALA A 26 -15.70 -23.11 13.09
C ALA A 26 -15.34 -24.44 13.81
N PRO A 27 -14.78 -25.43 13.08
CA PRO A 27 -14.58 -26.80 13.59
C PRO A 27 -13.62 -26.92 14.78
N THR A 28 -12.74 -25.94 14.96
CA THR A 28 -11.74 -25.94 16.03
C THR A 28 -11.68 -24.57 16.71
N PRO A 29 -11.24 -24.51 17.99
CA PRO A 29 -11.03 -23.24 18.69
C PRO A 29 -10.09 -22.30 17.93
N ALA A 30 -9.02 -22.83 17.33
CA ALA A 30 -8.07 -22.05 16.54
C ALA A 30 -8.74 -21.41 15.32
N LEU A 31 -9.55 -22.17 14.56
CA LEU A 31 -10.27 -21.64 13.40
C LEU A 31 -11.32 -20.60 13.79
N ARG A 32 -11.96 -20.75 14.95
CA ARG A 32 -12.89 -19.75 15.49
C ARG A 32 -12.18 -18.42 15.76
N ILE A 33 -11.02 -18.48 16.42
CA ILE A 33 -10.18 -17.31 16.71
C ILE A 33 -9.74 -16.63 15.41
N THR A 34 -9.23 -17.41 14.44
CA THR A 34 -8.79 -16.86 13.15
C THR A 34 -9.94 -16.22 12.38
N CYS A 35 -11.12 -16.85 12.34
CA CYS A 35 -12.30 -16.28 11.71
C CYS A 35 -12.73 -14.96 12.36
N GLN A 36 -12.73 -14.91 13.69
CA GLN A 36 -13.06 -13.68 14.45
C GLN A 36 -12.05 -12.58 14.15
N GLN A 37 -10.75 -12.91 14.08
CA GLN A 37 -9.70 -11.96 13.70
C GLN A 37 -9.92 -11.39 12.29
N ILE A 38 -10.18 -12.25 11.30
CA ILE A 38 -10.44 -11.80 9.92
C ILE A 38 -11.67 -10.88 9.86
N THR A 39 -12.74 -11.23 10.57
CA THR A 39 -13.97 -10.42 10.60
C THR A 39 -13.72 -9.06 11.25
N ASN A 40 -12.93 -9.02 12.33
CA ASN A 40 -12.53 -7.78 13.00
C ASN A 40 -11.64 -6.91 12.09
N TRP A 41 -10.71 -7.52 11.34
CA TRP A 41 -9.87 -6.81 10.39
C TRP A 41 -10.67 -6.21 9.23
N ASP A 42 -11.63 -6.93 8.66
CA ASP A 42 -12.54 -6.41 7.62
C ASP A 42 -13.36 -5.23 8.15
N ALA A 43 -13.99 -5.37 9.33
CA ALA A 43 -14.76 -4.30 9.95
C ALA A 43 -13.88 -3.05 10.20
N ASN A 44 -12.70 -3.23 10.82
CA ASN A 44 -11.77 -2.13 11.08
C ASN A 44 -11.37 -1.43 9.78
N THR A 45 -11.02 -2.18 8.73
CA THR A 45 -10.64 -1.61 7.42
C THR A 45 -11.75 -0.73 6.83
N ARG A 46 -13.02 -1.13 6.95
CA ARG A 46 -14.16 -0.35 6.47
C ARG A 46 -14.40 0.92 7.28
N THR A 47 -14.03 0.92 8.57
CA THR A 47 -14.16 2.08 9.47
C THR A 47 -12.99 3.04 9.39
N VAL A 48 -11.84 2.60 8.87
CA VAL A 48 -10.78 3.52 8.44
C VAL A 48 -11.42 4.39 7.37
N ARG A 49 -11.82 5.60 7.76
CA ARG A 49 -12.26 6.62 6.81
C ARG A 49 -11.20 6.62 5.69
N PRO A 50 -11.60 6.64 4.41
CA PRO A 50 -10.70 7.18 3.41
C PRO A 50 -10.26 8.50 4.01
N THR A 51 -8.99 8.60 4.41
CA THR A 51 -8.42 9.84 4.95
C THR A 51 -8.99 10.93 4.08
N THR A 52 -9.68 11.93 4.64
CA THR A 52 -10.26 13.04 3.89
C THR A 52 -9.13 13.64 3.08
N ARG A 53 -9.01 13.12 1.87
CA ARG A 53 -7.96 13.35 0.92
C ARG A 53 -8.71 13.99 -0.21
N THR A 54 -8.97 15.27 -0.04
CA THR A 54 -9.08 16.15 -1.20
C THR A 54 -7.83 16.05 -2.08
N LEU A 55 -6.76 15.39 -1.62
CA LEU A 55 -5.45 15.32 -2.27
C LEU A 55 -4.89 13.93 -2.55
N VAL A 56 -5.58 12.82 -2.26
CA VAL A 56 -5.15 11.57 -2.90
C VAL A 56 -6.26 10.63 -3.34
N ALA A 57 -6.10 10.27 -4.62
CA ALA A 57 -6.76 9.20 -5.31
C ALA A 57 -6.02 7.87 -5.10
N ALA A 58 -6.79 6.79 -5.02
CA ALA A 58 -6.22 5.44 -5.12
C ALA A 58 -5.43 5.30 -6.44
N PRO A 59 -4.40 4.43 -6.50
CA PRO A 59 -3.67 4.18 -7.73
C PRO A 59 -4.66 3.71 -8.82
N GLY A 60 -4.84 4.54 -9.85
CA GLY A 60 -5.67 4.25 -11.02
C GLY A 60 -4.85 4.35 -12.30
N ALA A 61 -5.36 3.81 -13.40
CA ALA A 61 -4.77 4.03 -14.72
C ALA A 61 -4.71 5.54 -14.99
N ALA A 62 -3.53 6.04 -15.39
CA ALA A 62 -3.36 7.45 -15.72
C ALA A 62 -4.37 7.88 -16.80
N GLY A 63 -5.09 8.97 -16.55
CA GLY A 63 -6.12 9.48 -17.46
C GLY A 63 -6.99 10.55 -16.80
N ILE A 64 -7.97 11.07 -17.55
CA ILE A 64 -9.01 11.97 -17.02
C ILE A 64 -10.22 11.10 -16.68
N SER A 65 -10.68 11.16 -15.44
CA SER A 65 -11.93 10.51 -15.04
C SER A 65 -13.11 11.05 -15.86
N PRO A 66 -14.21 10.30 -16.08
CA PRO A 66 -15.46 10.82 -16.65
C PRO A 66 -16.02 12.06 -15.92
N LEU A 67 -15.52 12.35 -14.72
CA LEU A 67 -15.83 13.53 -13.91
C LEU A 67 -14.89 14.73 -14.13
N GLY A 68 -13.97 14.67 -15.10
CA GLY A 68 -13.08 15.80 -15.44
C GLY A 68 -11.96 16.08 -14.43
N VAL A 69 -11.65 15.10 -13.57
CA VAL A 69 -10.60 15.21 -12.55
C VAL A 69 -9.33 14.51 -13.04
N ASP A 70 -8.19 15.19 -12.90
CA ASP A 70 -6.87 14.66 -13.25
C ASP A 70 -6.48 13.58 -12.23
N ILE A 71 -6.45 12.32 -12.67
CA ILE A 71 -6.10 11.19 -11.82
C ILE A 71 -4.59 10.97 -11.97
N SER A 72 -3.82 11.59 -11.08
CA SER A 72 -2.41 11.22 -10.93
C SER A 72 -2.33 9.76 -10.46
N SER A 73 -1.55 8.95 -11.17
CA SER A 73 -1.37 7.51 -10.89
C SER A 73 -0.83 7.20 -9.49
N VAL A 74 -0.38 8.21 -8.74
CA VAL A 74 0.11 8.05 -7.39
C VAL A 74 -0.24 9.27 -6.53
N ALA A 75 -0.68 8.96 -5.34
CA ALA A 75 -1.04 9.83 -4.25
C ALA A 75 0.10 10.71 -3.71
N SER A 76 0.26 11.95 -4.17
CA SER A 76 1.28 12.86 -3.61
C SER A 76 0.65 14.00 -2.81
N SER A 77 1.21 14.29 -1.63
CA SER A 77 1.01 15.59 -0.97
C SER A 77 1.40 16.70 -1.95
N THR A 78 0.62 17.76 -2.07
CA THR A 78 0.94 18.91 -2.94
C THR A 78 2.16 19.69 -2.45
N THR A 79 2.59 19.46 -1.20
CA THR A 79 3.79 20.04 -0.61
C THR A 79 4.49 18.94 0.21
N PRO A 80 5.60 18.36 -0.28
CA PRO A 80 6.31 17.32 0.44
C PRO A 80 6.99 17.94 1.68
N SER A 81 6.76 17.34 2.84
CA SER A 81 7.35 17.76 4.12
C SER A 81 8.58 16.95 4.48
N THR A 82 8.62 15.70 4.01
CA THR A 82 9.72 14.77 4.17
C THR A 82 10.06 14.10 2.85
N VAL A 83 11.25 13.49 2.78
CA VAL A 83 11.69 12.72 1.61
C VAL A 83 10.73 11.57 1.26
N TYR A 84 10.01 11.03 2.25
CA TYR A 84 9.06 9.93 2.11
C TYR A 84 7.74 10.34 1.45
N ASP A 85 7.46 11.65 1.35
CA ASP A 85 6.27 12.16 0.66
C ASP A 85 6.46 12.19 -0.88
N CYS A 86 7.70 12.01 -1.35
CA CYS A 86 8.06 12.13 -2.76
C CYS A 86 7.89 10.82 -3.53
N LEU A 87 7.34 10.93 -4.74
CA LEU A 87 7.06 9.78 -5.63
C LEU A 87 7.76 9.88 -6.99
N ASP A 88 8.50 10.96 -7.21
CA ASP A 88 9.29 11.17 -8.41
C ASP A 88 10.66 11.80 -8.11
N ILE A 89 11.54 11.78 -9.11
CA ILE A 89 12.92 12.29 -9.02
C ILE A 89 12.93 13.80 -8.79
N ALA A 90 11.94 14.54 -9.32
CA ALA A 90 11.92 15.99 -9.21
C ALA A 90 11.65 16.45 -7.77
N CYS A 91 10.64 15.86 -7.12
CA CYS A 91 10.29 16.08 -5.72
C CYS A 91 11.46 15.75 -4.80
N ILE A 92 12.03 14.55 -4.97
CA ILE A 92 13.06 14.06 -4.05
C ILE A 92 14.38 14.82 -4.23
N CYS A 93 14.62 15.43 -5.40
CA CYS A 93 15.84 16.16 -5.70
C CYS A 93 16.18 17.23 -4.66
N LEU A 94 15.15 17.95 -4.18
CA LEU A 94 15.30 18.98 -3.16
C LEU A 94 15.88 18.41 -1.85
N PHE A 95 15.36 17.27 -1.39
CA PHE A 95 15.79 16.63 -0.15
C PHE A 95 17.22 16.08 -0.23
N PHE A 96 17.66 15.69 -1.42
CA PHE A 96 19.02 15.23 -1.68
C PHE A 96 20.01 16.38 -1.98
N GLY A 97 19.56 17.64 -1.92
CA GLY A 97 20.38 18.81 -2.23
C GLY A 97 20.82 18.88 -3.69
N GLY A 98 20.09 18.22 -4.58
CA GLY A 98 20.38 18.20 -6.02
C GLY A 98 19.73 19.37 -6.77
N THR A 99 20.09 19.51 -8.05
CA THR A 99 19.55 20.53 -8.96
C THR A 99 19.06 19.92 -10.27
N GLY A 100 18.19 20.63 -11.01
CA GLY A 100 17.73 20.17 -12.33
C GLY A 100 16.40 19.40 -12.33
N GLY A 101 15.65 19.38 -11.22
CA GLY A 101 14.30 18.80 -11.15
C GLY A 101 14.29 17.32 -11.57
N SER A 102 13.59 16.99 -12.67
CA SER A 102 13.48 15.62 -13.18
C SER A 102 14.83 15.00 -13.63
N SER A 103 15.81 15.81 -14.00
CA SER A 103 17.19 15.38 -14.30
C SER A 103 18.11 15.71 -13.12
N CYS A 104 17.70 15.32 -11.92
CA CYS A 104 18.35 15.71 -10.68
C CYS A 104 19.84 15.32 -10.66
N THR A 105 20.71 16.33 -10.52
CA THR A 105 22.15 16.16 -10.36
C THR A 105 22.51 16.44 -8.90
N LEU A 106 23.09 15.46 -8.24
CA LEU A 106 23.48 15.49 -6.83
C LEU A 106 24.77 16.32 -6.64
N PRO A 107 25.08 16.78 -5.40
CA PRO A 107 26.30 17.56 -5.12
C PRO A 107 27.61 16.88 -5.51
N ASN A 108 27.62 15.54 -5.57
CA ASN A 108 28.76 14.74 -6.01
C ASN A 108 28.87 14.59 -7.55
N GLY A 109 28.03 15.30 -8.31
CA GLY A 109 27.98 15.27 -9.77
C GLY A 109 27.23 14.08 -10.36
N GLN A 110 26.70 13.16 -9.54
CA GLN A 110 25.96 12.01 -10.03
C GLN A 110 24.50 12.38 -10.34
N THR A 111 23.96 11.82 -11.42
CA THR A 111 22.53 11.94 -11.72
C THR A 111 21.72 10.95 -10.89
N LEU A 112 20.72 11.44 -10.17
CA LEU A 112 19.76 10.60 -9.46
C LEU A 112 18.89 9.86 -10.48
N ARG A 113 18.75 8.55 -10.27
CA ARG A 113 18.04 7.63 -11.15
C ARG A 113 17.09 6.75 -10.35
N LYS A 114 16.14 6.13 -11.05
CA LYS A 114 15.27 5.11 -10.44
C LYS A 114 16.12 3.99 -9.85
N ALA A 115 15.81 3.59 -8.62
CA ALA A 115 16.48 2.48 -7.96
C ALA A 115 16.10 1.15 -8.63
N ILE A 116 17.08 0.24 -8.73
CA ILE A 116 16.87 -1.14 -9.19
C ILE A 116 16.90 -2.06 -7.99
N ARG A 117 15.80 -2.78 -7.75
CA ARG A 117 15.73 -3.83 -6.71
C ARG A 117 16.40 -5.09 -7.25
N LYS A 118 17.57 -5.41 -6.70
CA LYS A 118 18.37 -6.57 -7.08
C LYS A 118 18.19 -7.68 -6.05
N GLU A 119 18.29 -8.94 -6.48
CA GLU A 119 18.37 -10.07 -5.57
C GLU A 119 19.71 -10.03 -4.80
N PHE A 120 19.67 -10.31 -3.50
CA PHE A 120 20.81 -10.06 -2.59
C PHE A 120 22.06 -10.89 -2.91
N ARG A 121 21.90 -12.13 -3.39
CA ARG A 121 23.02 -13.04 -3.72
C ARG A 121 23.71 -12.67 -5.03
N VAL A 122 23.04 -11.98 -5.94
CA VAL A 122 23.64 -11.48 -7.20
C VAL A 122 24.20 -10.06 -7.10
N MET A 123 24.18 -9.46 -5.91
CA MET A 123 24.90 -8.21 -5.63
C MET A 123 26.42 -8.45 -5.60
N THR A 124 27.18 -7.46 -6.05
CA THR A 124 28.64 -7.43 -5.79
C THR A 124 28.90 -7.30 -4.29
N ASP A 125 30.11 -7.59 -3.85
CA ASP A 125 30.48 -7.48 -2.43
C ASP A 125 30.32 -6.03 -1.92
N ASP A 126 30.71 -5.04 -2.74
CA ASP A 126 30.52 -3.61 -2.41
C ASP A 126 29.04 -3.23 -2.30
N GLU A 127 28.20 -3.66 -3.25
CA GLU A 127 26.76 -3.41 -3.21
C GLU A 127 26.13 -4.01 -1.94
N ARG A 128 26.53 -5.23 -1.61
CA ARG A 128 26.04 -5.94 -0.43
C ARG A 128 26.47 -5.27 0.86
N GLN A 129 27.74 -4.88 0.97
CA GLN A 129 28.27 -4.20 2.15
C GLN A 129 27.60 -2.83 2.34
N ASN A 130 27.37 -2.09 1.26
CA ASN A 130 26.63 -0.83 1.29
C ASN A 130 25.19 -1.03 1.77
N TYR A 131 24.49 -2.04 1.26
CA TYR A 131 23.13 -2.37 1.71
C TYR A 131 23.10 -2.72 3.20
N ILE A 132 23.97 -3.62 3.66
CA ILE A 132 24.06 -4.02 5.08
C ILE A 132 24.34 -2.80 5.96
N THR A 133 25.28 -1.96 5.55
CA THR A 133 25.63 -0.73 6.29
C THR A 133 24.42 0.18 6.41
N ALA A 134 23.71 0.43 5.31
CA ALA A 134 22.50 1.26 5.32
C ALA A 134 21.40 0.66 6.23
N MET A 135 21.19 -0.66 6.20
CA MET A 135 20.22 -1.33 7.08
C MET A 135 20.58 -1.15 8.56
N TRP A 136 21.85 -1.24 8.92
CA TRP A 136 22.30 -0.97 10.29
C TRP A 136 22.19 0.51 10.66
N THR A 137 22.42 1.43 9.73
CA THR A 137 22.21 2.87 9.96
C THR A 137 20.75 3.17 10.31
N ILE A 138 19.79 2.67 9.51
CA ILE A 138 18.36 2.90 9.77
C ILE A 138 17.84 2.14 11.00
N LYS A 139 18.52 1.06 11.40
CA LYS A 139 18.24 0.40 12.67
C LYS A 139 18.79 1.20 13.85
N GLY A 140 20.00 1.74 13.72
CA GLY A 140 20.68 2.49 14.77
C GLY A 140 20.05 3.84 15.07
N ASN A 141 19.40 4.48 14.09
CA ASN A 141 18.71 5.76 14.27
C ASN A 141 17.22 5.63 14.62
N GLY A 142 16.66 4.40 14.65
CA GLY A 142 15.28 4.11 15.03
C GLY A 142 14.27 4.01 13.88
N ASP A 143 14.62 4.42 12.65
CA ASP A 143 13.70 4.41 11.51
C ASP A 143 13.16 3.01 11.21
N TYR A 144 14.02 1.99 11.31
CA TYR A 144 13.62 0.58 11.12
C TYR A 144 12.57 0.16 12.15
N ASP A 145 12.69 0.63 13.40
CA ASP A 145 11.76 0.28 14.48
C ASP A 145 10.41 0.97 14.31
N ASP A 146 10.42 2.22 13.83
CA ASP A 146 9.20 2.94 13.49
C ASP A 146 8.44 2.25 12.34
N ILE A 147 9.15 1.83 11.29
CA ILE A 147 8.58 1.06 10.17
C ILE A 147 8.07 -0.31 10.66
N ALA A 148 8.82 -1.02 11.51
CA ALA A 148 8.40 -2.29 12.09
C ALA A 148 7.16 -2.13 13.00
N ARG A 149 7.05 -1.01 13.71
CA ARG A 149 5.87 -0.66 14.51
C ARG A 149 4.63 -0.49 13.64
N ILE A 150 4.74 0.19 12.49
CA ILE A 150 3.61 0.36 11.55
C ILE A 150 3.05 -0.99 11.09
N HIS A 151 3.93 -1.94 10.76
CA HIS A 151 3.52 -3.29 10.34
C HIS A 151 2.95 -4.13 11.50
N SER A 152 3.57 -4.06 12.68
CA SER A 152 3.14 -4.87 13.84
C SER A 152 1.82 -4.40 14.48
N GLN A 153 1.41 -3.15 14.26
CA GLN A 153 0.13 -2.62 14.70
C GLN A 153 -1.05 -3.14 13.83
N PHE A 154 -1.44 -4.39 14.06
CA PHE A 154 -2.52 -5.04 13.31
C PHE A 154 -3.89 -4.32 13.37
N ILE A 155 -4.12 -3.50 14.40
CA ILE A 155 -5.36 -2.72 14.57
C ILE A 155 -5.43 -1.59 13.54
N THR A 156 -4.31 -0.92 13.28
CA THR A 156 -4.22 0.24 12.38
C THR A 156 -3.80 -0.17 10.96
N SER A 157 -3.24 -1.36 10.79
CA SER A 157 -2.82 -1.94 9.51
C SER A 157 -3.52 -3.27 9.17
N PRO A 158 -4.87 -3.39 9.26
CA PRO A 158 -5.56 -4.64 8.98
C PRO A 158 -5.39 -5.11 7.53
N GLY A 159 -5.21 -4.16 6.59
CA GLY A 159 -4.95 -4.45 5.18
C GLY A 159 -3.58 -5.07 4.91
N ALA A 160 -2.68 -5.10 5.90
CA ALA A 160 -1.38 -5.74 5.77
C ALA A 160 -1.49 -7.25 5.60
N HIS A 161 -2.58 -7.90 6.04
CA HIS A 161 -2.70 -9.37 5.98
C HIS A 161 -4.13 -9.82 5.63
N SER A 162 -4.25 -11.06 5.16
CA SER A 162 -5.52 -11.81 5.08
C SER A 162 -6.67 -11.09 4.36
N GLY A 163 -6.34 -10.30 3.34
CA GLY A 163 -7.32 -9.56 2.55
C GLY A 163 -6.75 -9.09 1.20
N PRO A 164 -7.60 -8.55 0.31
CA PRO A 164 -7.20 -8.10 -1.02
C PRO A 164 -6.19 -6.94 -1.00
N ALA A 165 -6.07 -6.25 0.14
CA ALA A 165 -5.10 -5.19 0.36
C ALA A 165 -3.67 -5.69 0.65
N PHE A 166 -3.45 -7.00 0.85
CA PHE A 166 -2.15 -7.57 1.25
C PHE A 166 -0.99 -7.08 0.36
N LEU A 167 -1.12 -7.24 -0.96
CA LEU A 167 -0.09 -6.85 -1.92
C LEU A 167 0.07 -5.33 -2.07
N PRO A 168 -1.00 -4.53 -2.26
CA PRO A 168 -0.84 -3.08 -2.38
C PRO A 168 -0.35 -2.44 -1.08
N TRP A 169 -0.74 -2.94 0.11
CA TRP A 169 -0.21 -2.44 1.39
C TRP A 169 1.30 -2.64 1.47
N HIS A 170 1.78 -3.87 1.22
CA HIS A 170 3.21 -4.17 1.25
C HIS A 170 3.99 -3.47 0.14
N ARG A 171 3.37 -3.21 -1.01
CA ARG A 171 3.99 -2.42 -2.09
C ARG A 171 4.33 -1.01 -1.64
N GLU A 172 3.41 -0.35 -0.93
CA GLU A 172 3.64 1.00 -0.41
C GLU A 172 4.61 0.97 0.79
N PHE A 173 4.53 -0.05 1.64
CA PHE A 173 5.39 -0.22 2.80
C PHE A 173 6.90 -0.29 2.48
N ILE A 174 7.26 -0.81 1.31
CA ILE A 174 8.66 -0.99 0.89
C ILE A 174 9.19 0.10 -0.05
N LYS A 175 8.43 1.19 -0.25
CA LYS A 175 8.91 2.36 -1.00
C LYS A 175 9.79 3.23 -0.12
#